data_AF-A0A928F277-F1
#
_entry.id   AF-A0A928F277-F1
#
_cell.length_a   1.000
_cell.length_b   1.000
_cell.length_c   1.000
_cell.angle_alpha   90.00
_cell.angle_beta   90.00
_cell.angle_gamma   90.00
#
_symmetry.space_group_name_H-M   'P 1'
#
loop_
_entity.id
_entity.type
_entity.pdbx_description
1 polymer ?
#
loop_
_entity_poly.entity_id
_entity_poly.type
_entity_poly.pdbx_seq_one_letter_code
_entity_poly.pdbx_strand_id
1 'polypeptide(L)'
;MEKVRKNRRVEPSAKRKNKNERQKLMNENANVKTNKALIVKNLLFLAVYTLLMIGATASMLESSGILRTIPFVFILPAAATLFYNKKRLTCALVFAFVLFFTLIEAGSEKVAFLMALISVAFAFVGIFIKRLVVTFVVDKSKRAVTCILSVILFVAAIVLYAFLFGNPFSAISAQSNNLSYINESYGQSAPDVKYTYYDFEEKAYMTKVAFSEDAVMSADICAKDPENIIDGYNNFYEHKYLTARSNILTSLFELELPDETRVVRINIDDTKITGAALKDPDALCTEMVFDVAFYSQLNTKEDFLAKCREYYDVILDGGFVYGKISFYGGFADDFLFEMTVEYGKENDLDALVKDFTAETFERYYDDEDLYDHWSYND
;
A
#
# COMPACT_ATOMS: atom_id res chain seq x y z
N MET A 1 -80.93 39.92 76.62
CA MET A 1 -80.35 38.59 76.30
C MET A 1 -79.46 38.74 75.08
N GLU A 2 -78.17 38.92 75.30
CA GLU A 2 -77.17 39.31 74.32
C GLU A 2 -76.33 38.07 73.94
N LYS A 3 -76.41 37.63 72.68
CA LYS A 3 -75.71 36.43 72.18
C LYS A 3 -74.28 36.79 71.79
N VAL A 4 -73.34 36.48 72.67
CA VAL A 4 -71.89 36.56 72.45
C VAL A 4 -71.46 35.51 71.40
N ARG A 5 -71.05 35.96 70.20
CA ARG A 5 -70.40 35.13 69.18
C ARG A 5 -68.90 34.99 69.48
N LYS A 6 -68.47 33.79 69.88
CA LYS A 6 -67.05 33.41 69.98
C LYS A 6 -66.47 33.14 68.58
N ASN A 7 -65.58 34.02 68.12
CA ASN A 7 -64.72 33.77 66.97
C ASN A 7 -63.60 32.77 67.36
N ARG A 8 -63.68 31.53 66.86
CA ARG A 8 -62.55 30.59 66.86
C ARG A 8 -61.63 30.93 65.68
N ARG A 9 -60.46 31.51 65.96
CA ARG A 9 -59.32 31.49 65.04
C ARG A 9 -58.89 30.03 64.87
N VAL A 10 -59.07 29.49 63.66
CA VAL A 10 -58.51 28.21 63.26
C VAL A 10 -57.05 28.46 62.90
N GLU A 11 -56.13 27.94 63.69
CA GLU A 11 -54.70 27.93 63.33
C GLU A 11 -54.51 27.18 61.99
N PRO A 12 -53.79 27.78 61.01
CA PRO A 12 -53.50 27.08 59.77
C PRO A 12 -52.60 25.88 60.07
N SER A 13 -53.16 24.70 59.87
CA SER A 13 -52.57 23.41 60.20
C SER A 13 -51.16 23.22 59.64
N ALA A 14 -50.19 22.96 60.52
CA ALA A 14 -48.83 22.56 60.18
C ALA A 14 -48.77 21.34 59.23
N LYS A 15 -49.84 20.54 59.17
CA LYS A 15 -50.02 19.42 58.21
C LYS A 15 -50.09 19.88 56.74
N ARG A 16 -50.56 21.10 56.43
CA ARG A 16 -50.61 21.60 55.04
C ARG A 16 -49.24 22.02 54.51
N LYS A 17 -48.36 22.57 55.36
CA LYS A 17 -46.98 22.94 54.96
C LYS A 17 -46.15 21.72 54.60
N ASN A 18 -46.22 20.67 55.41
CA ASN A 18 -45.44 19.44 55.23
C ASN A 18 -45.85 18.63 53.97
N LYS A 19 -47.13 18.70 53.58
CA LYS A 19 -47.62 18.07 52.33
C LYS A 19 -47.09 18.78 51.08
N ASN A 20 -47.03 20.12 51.09
CA ASN A 20 -46.51 20.90 49.97
C ASN A 20 -44.98 20.72 49.80
N GLU A 21 -44.22 20.60 50.89
CA GLU A 21 -42.78 20.31 50.84
C GLU A 21 -42.48 18.91 50.30
N ARG A 22 -43.25 17.88 50.71
CA ARG A 22 -43.12 16.53 50.14
C ARG A 22 -43.44 16.49 48.64
N GLN A 23 -44.46 17.22 48.18
CA GLN A 23 -44.79 17.31 46.76
C GLN A 23 -43.70 18.02 45.95
N LYS A 24 -43.09 19.07 46.52
CA LYS A 24 -41.97 19.78 45.90
C LYS A 24 -40.73 18.88 45.77
N LEU A 25 -40.38 18.14 46.82
CA LEU A 25 -39.28 17.18 46.82
C LEU A 25 -39.50 16.03 45.82
N MET A 26 -40.74 15.54 45.69
CA MET A 26 -41.07 14.51 44.68
C MET A 26 -40.93 15.04 43.25
N ASN A 27 -41.36 16.27 42.99
CA ASN A 27 -41.22 16.90 41.67
C ASN A 27 -39.75 17.22 41.33
N GLU A 28 -38.96 17.68 42.30
CA GLU A 28 -37.51 17.89 42.12
C GLU A 28 -36.79 16.57 41.83
N ASN A 29 -37.07 15.49 42.58
CA ASN A 29 -36.49 14.17 42.33
C ASN A 29 -36.91 13.58 40.98
N ALA A 30 -38.16 13.77 40.55
CA ALA A 30 -38.63 13.35 39.24
C ALA A 30 -37.94 14.11 38.10
N ASN A 31 -37.76 15.42 38.23
CA ASN A 31 -37.01 16.24 37.26
C ASN A 31 -35.54 15.84 37.20
N VAL A 32 -34.89 15.57 38.33
CA VAL A 32 -33.50 15.08 38.37
C VAL A 32 -33.37 13.71 37.69
N LYS A 33 -34.29 12.78 37.95
CA LYS A 33 -34.28 11.44 37.32
C LYS A 33 -34.50 11.53 35.81
N THR A 34 -35.40 12.41 35.37
CA THR A 34 -35.70 12.63 33.94
C THR A 34 -34.51 13.28 33.22
N ASN A 35 -33.86 14.28 33.84
CA ASN A 35 -32.66 14.92 33.30
C ASN A 35 -31.48 13.94 33.22
N LYS A 36 -31.27 13.10 34.24
CA LYS A 36 -30.25 12.05 34.20
C LYS A 36 -30.49 11.05 33.07
N ALA A 37 -31.72 10.57 32.90
CA ALA A 37 -32.07 9.66 31.81
C ALA A 37 -31.85 10.27 30.42
N LEU A 38 -32.17 11.56 30.26
CA LEU A 38 -31.92 12.29 29.01
C LEU A 38 -30.42 12.44 28.71
N ILE A 39 -29.62 12.78 29.72
CA ILE A 39 -28.15 12.90 29.59
C ILE A 39 -27.54 11.57 29.17
N VAL A 40 -27.90 10.47 29.85
CA VAL A 40 -27.38 9.12 29.54
C VAL A 40 -27.75 8.71 28.11
N LYS A 41 -28.99 8.95 27.68
CA LYS A 41 -29.43 8.66 26.31
C LYS A 41 -28.64 9.46 25.26
N ASN A 42 -28.40 10.74 25.50
CA ASN A 42 -27.64 11.59 24.59
C ASN A 42 -26.17 11.15 24.50
N LEU A 43 -25.56 10.77 25.62
CA LEU A 43 -24.21 10.22 25.64
C LEU A 43 -24.12 8.90 24.87
N LEU A 44 -25.08 8.01 25.05
CA LEU A 44 -25.14 6.74 24.31
C LEU A 44 -25.27 6.98 22.80
N PHE A 45 -26.15 7.89 22.39
CA PHE A 45 -26.32 8.24 20.97
C PHE A 45 -25.07 8.88 20.38
N LEU A 46 -24.37 9.72 21.14
CA LEU A 46 -23.10 10.29 20.71
C LEU A 46 -22.02 9.21 20.58
N ALA A 47 -21.94 8.27 21.52
CA ALA A 47 -20.99 7.16 21.47
C ALA A 47 -21.23 6.27 20.25
N VAL A 48 -22.47 5.84 20.00
CA VAL A 48 -22.85 5.05 18.82
C VAL A 48 -22.56 5.83 17.53
N TYR A 49 -22.90 7.12 17.51
CA TYR A 49 -22.62 7.99 16.37
C TYR A 49 -21.12 8.03 16.04
N THR A 50 -20.27 8.27 17.02
CA THR A 50 -18.82 8.31 16.84
C THR A 50 -18.26 6.96 16.39
N LEU A 51 -18.72 5.85 16.99
CA LEU A 51 -18.30 4.50 16.61
C LEU A 51 -18.64 4.17 15.15
N LEU A 52 -19.82 4.59 14.67
CA LEU A 52 -20.18 4.42 13.25
C LEU A 52 -19.26 5.21 12.32
N MET A 53 -18.87 6.43 12.71
CA MET A 53 -17.92 7.23 11.92
C MET A 53 -16.52 6.61 11.90
N ILE A 54 -16.03 6.13 13.06
CA ILE A 54 -14.75 5.43 13.14
C ILE A 54 -14.80 4.15 12.30
N GLY A 55 -15.83 3.31 12.45
CA GLY A 55 -15.97 2.09 11.66
C GLY A 55 -16.01 2.34 10.15
N ALA A 56 -16.71 3.40 9.72
CA ALA A 56 -16.80 3.78 8.31
C ALA A 56 -15.47 4.23 7.71
N THR A 57 -14.62 4.83 8.53
CA THR A 57 -13.35 5.41 8.08
C THR A 57 -12.20 4.42 8.25
N ALA A 58 -12.19 3.64 9.32
CA ALA A 58 -11.27 2.52 9.51
C ALA A 58 -11.41 1.50 8.37
N SER A 59 -12.63 1.17 7.95
CA SER A 59 -12.85 0.25 6.83
C SER A 59 -12.29 0.77 5.50
N MET A 60 -11.97 2.06 5.36
CA MET A 60 -11.37 2.61 4.15
C MET A 60 -9.85 2.42 4.07
N LEU A 61 -9.22 2.02 5.19
CA LEU A 61 -7.78 1.81 5.25
C LEU A 61 -7.36 0.60 4.46
N GLU A 62 -6.15 0.64 3.92
CA GLU A 62 -5.58 -0.47 3.16
C GLU A 62 -5.46 -1.72 4.04
N SER A 63 -5.00 -1.52 5.27
CA SER A 63 -4.91 -2.53 6.33
C SER A 63 -6.24 -3.18 6.73
N SER A 64 -7.38 -2.61 6.34
CA SER A 64 -8.69 -3.27 6.48
C SER A 64 -8.90 -4.40 5.46
N GLY A 65 -8.00 -4.53 4.49
CA GLY A 65 -8.01 -5.58 3.47
C GLY A 65 -9.34 -5.64 2.72
N ILE A 66 -9.95 -6.83 2.67
CA ILE A 66 -11.21 -7.07 1.96
C ILE A 66 -12.35 -6.19 2.46
N LEU A 67 -12.35 -5.77 3.73
CA LEU A 67 -13.40 -4.89 4.26
C LEU A 67 -13.45 -3.53 3.55
N ARG A 68 -12.34 -3.09 2.95
CA ARG A 68 -12.25 -1.88 2.13
C ARG A 68 -13.06 -1.95 0.84
N THR A 69 -13.39 -3.15 0.37
CA THR A 69 -14.27 -3.33 -0.79
C THR A 69 -15.75 -3.16 -0.45
N ILE A 70 -16.09 -3.15 0.85
CA ILE A 70 -17.47 -2.97 1.31
C ILE A 70 -17.69 -1.48 1.55
N PRO A 71 -18.74 -0.89 0.95
CA PRO A 71 -18.86 0.56 0.89
C PRO A 71 -19.51 1.17 2.14
N PHE A 72 -18.95 0.86 3.30
CA PHE A 72 -19.40 1.35 4.61
C PHE A 72 -19.38 2.87 4.72
N VAL A 73 -18.51 3.55 3.97
CA VAL A 73 -18.39 5.01 3.97
C VAL A 73 -19.66 5.73 3.44
N PHE A 74 -20.53 5.07 2.66
CA PHE A 74 -21.86 5.63 2.36
C PHE A 74 -22.95 5.14 3.34
N ILE A 75 -22.85 3.89 3.82
CA ILE A 75 -23.88 3.25 4.65
C ILE A 75 -23.89 3.83 6.07
N LEU A 76 -22.73 3.82 6.72
CA LEU A 76 -22.62 4.11 8.14
C LEU A 76 -22.82 5.61 8.44
N PRO A 77 -22.32 6.59 7.66
CA PRO A 77 -22.67 7.99 7.85
C PRO A 77 -24.16 8.27 7.67
N ALA A 78 -24.81 7.61 6.70
CA ALA A 78 -26.26 7.72 6.51
C ALA A 78 -27.03 7.16 7.72
N ALA A 79 -26.60 6.01 8.26
CA ALA A 79 -27.15 5.43 9.48
C ALA A 79 -26.90 6.31 10.71
N ALA A 80 -25.68 6.86 10.86
CA ALA A 80 -25.28 7.72 11.96
C ALA A 80 -26.18 8.96 12.07
N THR A 81 -26.62 9.53 10.94
CA THR A 81 -27.56 10.66 10.95
C THR A 81 -28.97 10.32 11.47
N LEU A 82 -29.30 9.05 11.76
CA LEU A 82 -30.52 8.67 12.48
C LEU A 82 -30.41 8.97 13.98
N PHE A 83 -29.21 8.83 14.56
CA PHE A 83 -28.95 9.12 15.97
C PHE A 83 -28.70 10.60 16.19
N TYR A 84 -28.00 11.24 15.25
CA TYR A 84 -27.64 12.65 15.34
C TYR A 84 -27.84 13.35 13.98
N ASN A 85 -28.92 14.10 13.83
CA ASN A 85 -29.31 14.74 12.56
C ASN A 85 -28.46 16.00 12.24
N LYS A 86 -27.13 15.87 12.27
CA LYS A 86 -26.15 16.91 11.94
C LYS A 86 -25.29 16.46 10.76
N LYS A 87 -25.83 16.59 9.55
CA LYS A 87 -25.19 16.16 8.30
C LYS A 87 -23.82 16.80 8.09
N ARG A 88 -23.71 18.11 8.35
CA ARG A 88 -22.43 18.86 8.23
C ARG A 88 -21.37 18.33 9.18
N LEU A 89 -21.74 18.07 10.44
CA LEU A 89 -20.85 17.46 11.43
C LEU A 89 -20.41 16.06 10.98
N THR A 90 -21.34 15.28 10.42
CA THR A 90 -21.05 13.94 9.91
C THR A 90 -19.98 13.98 8.82
N CYS A 91 -20.14 14.84 7.80
CA CYS A 91 -19.14 15.01 6.76
C CYS A 91 -17.80 15.53 7.31
N ALA A 92 -17.82 16.49 8.25
CA ALA A 92 -16.60 17.00 8.87
C ALA A 92 -15.85 15.91 9.65
N LEU A 93 -16.56 15.00 10.33
CA LEU A 93 -15.96 13.87 11.03
C LEU A 93 -15.43 12.79 10.07
N VAL A 94 -16.13 12.48 8.98
CA VAL A 94 -15.57 11.62 7.92
C VAL A 94 -14.26 12.21 7.42
N PHE A 95 -14.27 13.49 7.06
CA PHE A 95 -13.08 14.18 6.57
C PHE A 95 -11.93 14.08 7.57
N ALA A 96 -12.17 14.47 8.83
CA ALA A 96 -11.14 14.48 9.86
C ALA A 96 -10.57 13.09 10.15
N PHE A 97 -11.43 12.07 10.25
CA PHE A 97 -10.97 10.71 10.55
C PHE A 97 -10.28 10.04 9.38
N VAL A 98 -10.78 10.17 8.14
CA VAL A 98 -10.06 9.63 6.97
C VAL A 98 -8.73 10.33 6.79
N LEU A 99 -8.70 11.68 6.89
CA LEU A 99 -7.46 12.42 6.80
C LEU A 99 -6.45 11.94 7.86
N PHE A 100 -6.89 11.78 9.11
CA PHE A 100 -6.04 11.32 10.21
C PHE A 100 -5.50 9.91 9.98
N PHE A 101 -6.37 8.95 9.67
CA PHE A 101 -5.95 7.55 9.51
C PHE A 101 -5.10 7.34 8.26
N THR A 102 -5.46 7.95 7.13
CA THR A 102 -4.66 7.84 5.89
C THR A 102 -3.31 8.54 6.03
N LEU A 103 -3.21 9.63 6.80
CA LEU A 103 -1.92 10.27 7.07
C LEU A 103 -0.98 9.35 7.86
N ILE A 104 -1.53 8.61 8.83
CA ILE A 104 -0.77 7.62 9.62
C ILE A 104 -0.32 6.44 8.74
N GLU A 105 -1.19 5.96 7.85
CA GLU A 105 -0.92 4.77 7.03
C GLU A 105 -0.04 5.06 5.81
N ALA A 106 -0.35 6.11 5.03
CA ALA A 106 0.29 6.37 3.74
C ALA A 106 1.49 7.35 3.83
N GLY A 107 1.64 8.10 4.92
CA GLY A 107 2.69 9.11 5.09
C GLY A 107 2.60 10.32 4.11
N SER A 108 1.70 10.30 3.13
CA SER A 108 1.54 11.33 2.11
C SER A 108 0.32 12.22 2.38
N GLU A 109 0.57 13.50 2.66
CA GLU A 109 -0.47 14.50 2.89
C GLU A 109 -1.43 14.65 1.70
N LYS A 110 -0.90 14.58 0.47
CA LYS A 110 -1.69 14.72 -0.77
C LYS A 110 -2.68 13.57 -0.91
N VAL A 111 -2.22 12.34 -0.70
CA VAL A 111 -3.06 11.14 -0.78
C VAL A 111 -4.13 11.17 0.31
N ALA A 112 -3.74 11.50 1.55
CA ALA A 112 -4.67 11.58 2.68
C ALA A 112 -5.77 12.62 2.45
N PHE A 113 -5.42 13.80 1.93
CA PHE A 113 -6.39 14.84 1.61
C PHE A 113 -7.36 14.43 0.49
N LEU A 114 -6.85 13.83 -0.59
CA LEU A 114 -7.67 13.35 -1.69
C LEU A 114 -8.65 12.26 -1.23
N MET A 115 -8.18 11.29 -0.47
CA MET A 115 -9.02 10.22 0.10
C MET A 115 -10.09 10.76 1.04
N ALA A 116 -9.76 11.76 1.86
CA ALA A 116 -10.73 12.42 2.73
C ALA A 116 -11.84 13.12 1.92
N LEU A 117 -11.51 13.81 0.83
CA LEU A 117 -12.50 14.44 -0.06
C LEU A 117 -13.42 13.41 -0.73
N ILE A 118 -12.84 12.35 -1.29
CA ILE A 118 -13.60 11.26 -1.91
C ILE A 118 -14.56 10.62 -0.90
N SER A 119 -14.08 10.35 0.31
CA SER A 119 -14.89 9.77 1.39
C SER A 119 -16.04 10.69 1.82
N VAL A 120 -15.80 12.00 1.89
CA VAL A 120 -16.87 12.99 2.16
C VAL A 120 -17.92 13.00 1.05
N ALA A 121 -17.50 12.91 -0.21
CA ALA A 121 -18.42 12.84 -1.34
C ALA A 121 -19.32 11.59 -1.24
N PHE A 122 -18.75 10.41 -0.96
CA PHE A 122 -19.53 9.19 -0.74
C PHE A 122 -20.47 9.29 0.46
N ALA A 123 -20.01 9.83 1.59
CA ALA A 123 -20.85 10.03 2.76
C ALA A 123 -22.02 10.99 2.46
N PHE A 124 -21.77 12.05 1.71
CA PHE A 124 -22.80 12.99 1.27
C PHE A 124 -23.84 12.32 0.38
N VAL A 125 -23.40 11.50 -0.59
CA VAL A 125 -24.28 10.71 -1.46
C VAL A 125 -25.14 9.75 -0.62
N GLY A 126 -24.55 9.02 0.33
CA GLY A 126 -25.31 8.13 1.23
C GLY A 126 -26.38 8.87 2.04
N ILE A 127 -26.04 10.03 2.61
CA ILE A 127 -26.99 10.90 3.33
C ILE A 127 -28.10 11.41 2.39
N PHE A 128 -27.78 11.71 1.14
CA PHE A 128 -28.74 12.18 0.15
C PHE A 128 -29.69 11.06 -0.29
N ILE A 129 -29.18 9.85 -0.56
CA ILE A 129 -29.99 8.65 -0.85
C ILE A 129 -30.97 8.40 0.30
N LYS A 130 -30.49 8.42 1.54
CA LYS A 130 -31.36 8.31 2.73
C LYS A 130 -32.49 9.35 2.70
N ARG A 131 -32.19 10.61 2.38
CA ARG A 131 -33.21 11.67 2.31
C ARG A 131 -34.25 11.37 1.23
N LEU A 132 -33.82 10.88 0.06
CA LEU A 132 -34.75 10.47 -1.00
C LEU A 132 -35.64 9.32 -0.55
N VAL A 133 -35.09 8.31 0.13
CA VAL A 133 -35.85 7.18 0.67
C VAL A 133 -36.86 7.63 1.72
N VAL A 134 -36.50 8.55 2.63
CA VAL A 134 -37.45 9.13 3.58
C VAL A 134 -38.55 9.92 2.85
N THR A 135 -38.20 10.65 1.80
CA THR A 135 -39.16 11.43 1.00
C THR A 135 -40.12 10.50 0.24
N PHE A 136 -39.64 9.38 -0.29
CA PHE A 136 -40.44 8.31 -0.90
C PHE A 136 -41.51 7.75 0.06
N VAL A 137 -41.16 7.60 1.34
CA VAL A 137 -42.09 7.08 2.37
C VAL A 137 -43.15 8.12 2.75
N VAL A 138 -42.76 9.39 2.86
CA VAL A 138 -43.63 10.47 3.38
C VAL A 138 -44.49 11.14 2.31
N ASP A 139 -43.94 11.40 1.12
CA ASP A 139 -44.61 12.15 0.05
C ASP A 139 -45.09 11.23 -1.08
N LYS A 140 -46.38 10.89 -1.05
CA LYS A 140 -47.02 10.01 -2.05
C LYS A 140 -46.96 10.59 -3.48
N SER A 141 -46.90 11.91 -3.63
CA SER A 141 -46.93 12.58 -4.95
C SER A 141 -45.61 12.46 -5.71
N LYS A 142 -44.49 12.37 -5.00
CA LYS A 142 -43.13 12.29 -5.57
C LYS A 142 -42.52 10.90 -5.46
N ARG A 143 -43.31 9.91 -5.10
CA ARG A 143 -42.87 8.56 -4.75
C ARG A 143 -42.11 7.88 -5.88
N ALA A 144 -42.66 7.85 -7.10
CA ALA A 144 -41.99 7.22 -8.24
C ALA A 144 -40.64 7.87 -8.56
N VAL A 145 -40.60 9.20 -8.64
CA VAL A 145 -39.40 9.97 -8.99
C VAL A 145 -38.30 9.81 -7.94
N THR A 146 -38.64 9.92 -6.65
CA THR A 146 -37.66 9.78 -5.56
C THR A 146 -37.12 8.36 -5.45
N CYS A 147 -37.94 7.34 -5.73
CA CYS A 147 -37.50 5.95 -5.82
C CYS A 147 -36.47 5.76 -6.94
N ILE A 148 -36.83 6.13 -8.17
CA ILE A 148 -35.96 5.98 -9.34
C ILE A 148 -34.63 6.72 -9.12
N LEU A 149 -34.69 7.97 -8.66
CA LEU A 149 -33.48 8.76 -8.41
C LEU A 149 -32.60 8.14 -7.32
N SER A 150 -33.20 7.58 -6.26
CA SER A 150 -32.45 6.91 -5.19
C SER A 150 -31.74 5.64 -5.69
N VAL A 151 -32.40 4.86 -6.55
CA VAL A 151 -31.81 3.64 -7.15
C VAL A 151 -30.67 4.00 -8.09
N ILE A 152 -30.87 4.98 -8.99
CA ILE A 152 -29.84 5.43 -9.93
C ILE A 152 -28.60 5.93 -9.17
N LEU A 153 -28.79 6.78 -8.16
CA LEU A 153 -27.68 7.29 -7.36
C LEU A 153 -26.96 6.20 -6.56
N PHE A 154 -27.71 5.23 -6.04
CA PHE A 154 -27.13 4.10 -5.31
C PHE A 154 -26.28 3.21 -6.22
N VAL A 155 -26.80 2.86 -7.40
CA VAL A 155 -26.06 2.06 -8.39
C VAL A 155 -24.82 2.81 -8.87
N ALA A 156 -24.96 4.10 -9.21
CA ALA A 156 -23.82 4.92 -9.63
C ALA A 156 -22.74 5.03 -8.54
N ALA A 157 -23.15 5.19 -7.27
CA ALA A 157 -22.23 5.23 -6.15
C ALA A 157 -21.51 3.89 -5.94
N ILE A 158 -22.21 2.75 -6.06
CA ILE A 158 -21.59 1.42 -5.95
C ILE A 158 -20.61 1.19 -7.10
N VAL A 159 -20.97 1.52 -8.33
CA VAL A 159 -20.09 1.33 -9.49
C VAL A 159 -18.82 2.17 -9.33
N LEU A 160 -18.97 3.45 -8.96
CA LEU A 160 -17.82 4.32 -8.71
C LEU A 160 -16.97 3.83 -7.53
N TYR A 161 -17.61 3.34 -6.46
CA TYR A 161 -16.89 2.77 -5.33
C TYR A 161 -16.10 1.52 -5.72
N ALA A 162 -16.74 0.59 -6.44
CA ALA A 162 -16.11 -0.64 -6.89
C ALA A 162 -14.96 -0.39 -7.88
N PHE A 163 -15.03 0.69 -8.66
CA PHE A 163 -13.94 1.13 -9.52
C PHE A 163 -12.72 1.62 -8.72
N LEU A 164 -12.94 2.32 -7.61
CA LEU A 164 -11.86 2.89 -6.78
C LEU A 164 -11.30 1.91 -5.75
N PHE A 165 -12.13 1.02 -5.21
CA PHE A 165 -11.81 0.18 -4.05
C PHE A 165 -12.01 -1.32 -4.29
N GLY A 166 -12.40 -1.71 -5.50
CA GLY A 166 -12.69 -3.09 -5.82
C GLY A 166 -14.06 -3.56 -5.29
N ASN A 167 -14.35 -4.83 -5.48
CA ASN A 167 -15.56 -5.50 -5.06
C ASN A 167 -15.22 -6.73 -4.19
N PRO A 168 -16.08 -7.08 -3.21
CA PRO A 168 -15.77 -8.11 -2.23
C PRO A 168 -15.61 -9.51 -2.82
N PHE A 169 -16.36 -9.84 -3.87
CA PHE A 169 -16.30 -11.17 -4.49
C PHE A 169 -14.98 -11.41 -5.21
N SER A 170 -14.50 -10.42 -5.96
CA SER A 170 -13.20 -10.49 -6.64
C SER A 170 -12.05 -10.45 -5.64
N ALA A 171 -12.17 -9.67 -4.55
CA ALA A 171 -11.20 -9.68 -3.46
C ALA A 171 -11.03 -11.06 -2.81
N ILE A 172 -12.13 -11.75 -2.48
CA ILE A 172 -12.09 -13.10 -1.90
C ILE A 172 -11.45 -14.09 -2.87
N SER A 173 -11.84 -14.03 -4.15
CA SER A 173 -11.27 -14.89 -5.17
C SER A 173 -9.77 -14.64 -5.36
N ALA A 174 -9.35 -13.38 -5.41
CA ALA A 174 -7.95 -13.02 -5.58
C ALA A 174 -7.12 -13.36 -4.34
N GLN A 175 -7.67 -13.20 -3.13
CA GLN A 175 -7.01 -13.65 -1.91
C GLN A 175 -6.76 -15.16 -1.97
N SER A 176 -7.75 -15.96 -2.39
CA SER A 176 -7.57 -17.40 -2.54
C SER A 176 -6.47 -17.72 -3.56
N ASN A 177 -6.44 -17.04 -4.71
CA ASN A 177 -5.43 -17.27 -5.74
C ASN A 177 -4.02 -16.89 -5.26
N ASN A 178 -3.86 -15.71 -4.67
CA ASN A 178 -2.56 -15.26 -4.16
C ASN A 178 -2.07 -16.17 -3.04
N LEU A 179 -2.95 -16.62 -2.14
CA LEU A 179 -2.59 -17.57 -1.08
C LEU A 179 -2.17 -18.93 -1.65
N SER A 180 -2.88 -19.46 -2.66
CA SER A 180 -2.47 -20.69 -3.33
C SER A 180 -1.08 -20.52 -3.95
N TYR A 181 -0.86 -19.44 -4.70
CA TYR A 181 0.43 -19.14 -5.31
C TYR A 181 1.56 -19.03 -4.28
N ILE A 182 1.35 -18.32 -3.17
CA ILE A 182 2.33 -18.18 -2.08
C ILE A 182 2.69 -19.56 -1.49
N ASN A 183 1.68 -20.38 -1.20
CA ASN A 183 1.90 -21.71 -0.63
C ASN A 183 2.61 -22.65 -1.61
N GLU A 184 2.24 -22.61 -2.89
CA GLU A 184 2.84 -23.42 -3.95
C GLU A 184 4.28 -22.98 -4.27
N SER A 185 4.56 -21.68 -4.19
CA SER A 185 5.87 -21.12 -4.53
C SER A 185 6.89 -21.25 -3.40
N TYR A 186 6.47 -21.07 -2.16
CA TYR A 186 7.39 -20.95 -1.02
C TYR A 186 7.31 -22.09 -0.01
N GLY A 187 6.26 -22.90 -0.02
CA GLY A 187 6.11 -24.06 0.87
C GLY A 187 6.31 -23.70 2.35
N GLN A 188 7.33 -24.30 2.99
CA GLN A 188 7.62 -24.04 4.41
C GLN A 188 8.28 -22.69 4.69
N SER A 189 8.80 -22.02 3.66
CA SER A 189 9.43 -20.70 3.75
C SER A 189 8.47 -19.57 3.35
N ALA A 190 7.15 -19.85 3.35
CA ALA A 190 6.14 -18.88 2.97
C ALA A 190 6.16 -17.65 3.89
N PRO A 191 6.08 -16.43 3.33
CA PRO A 191 6.01 -15.22 4.12
C PRO A 191 4.69 -15.10 4.89
N ASP A 192 4.70 -14.30 5.96
CA ASP A 192 3.50 -14.08 6.78
C ASP A 192 2.52 -13.16 6.06
N VAL A 193 1.34 -13.68 5.73
CA VAL A 193 0.32 -12.95 4.97
C VAL A 193 -0.45 -12.02 5.89
N LYS A 194 -0.45 -10.72 5.58
CA LYS A 194 -1.14 -9.70 6.39
C LYS A 194 -2.58 -9.51 5.94
N TYR A 195 -2.78 -9.03 4.72
CA TYR A 195 -4.11 -8.72 4.18
C TYR A 195 -4.08 -8.59 2.65
N THR A 196 -5.24 -8.79 2.03
CA THR A 196 -5.45 -8.55 0.60
C THR A 196 -6.27 -7.29 0.40
N TYR A 197 -5.80 -6.37 -0.45
CA TYR A 197 -6.44 -5.10 -0.74
C TYR A 197 -6.50 -4.84 -2.26
N TYR A 198 -7.35 -3.91 -2.67
CA TYR A 198 -7.41 -3.47 -4.07
C TYR A 198 -6.50 -2.27 -4.28
N ASP A 199 -5.54 -2.41 -5.20
CA ASP A 199 -4.72 -1.32 -5.68
C ASP A 199 -5.39 -0.67 -6.90
N PHE A 200 -5.61 0.64 -6.82
CA PHE A 200 -6.27 1.40 -7.88
C PHE A 200 -5.35 1.69 -9.07
N GLU A 201 -4.05 1.87 -8.82
CA GLU A 201 -3.07 2.19 -9.86
C GLU A 201 -2.81 0.95 -10.72
N GLU A 202 -2.56 -0.18 -10.06
CA GLU A 202 -2.35 -1.48 -10.71
C GLU A 202 -3.66 -2.16 -11.16
N LYS A 203 -4.81 -1.65 -10.70
CA LYS A 203 -6.15 -2.21 -10.95
C LYS A 203 -6.22 -3.71 -10.65
N ALA A 204 -5.60 -4.11 -9.55
CA ALA A 204 -5.41 -5.51 -9.17
C ALA A 204 -5.56 -5.68 -7.65
N TYR A 205 -5.81 -6.92 -7.23
CA TYR A 205 -5.85 -7.24 -5.80
C TYR A 205 -4.48 -7.72 -5.36
N MET A 206 -3.84 -6.90 -4.54
CA MET A 206 -2.53 -7.16 -3.96
C MET A 206 -2.70 -7.85 -2.61
N THR A 207 -1.82 -8.79 -2.31
CA THR A 207 -1.71 -9.39 -0.99
C THR A 207 -0.39 -8.95 -0.37
N LYS A 208 -0.49 -8.22 0.73
CA LYS A 208 0.67 -7.74 1.48
C LYS A 208 1.20 -8.86 2.36
N VAL A 209 2.49 -9.14 2.23
CA VAL A 209 3.21 -10.16 2.98
C VAL A 209 4.36 -9.52 3.74
N ALA A 210 4.63 -9.98 4.97
CA ALA A 210 5.79 -9.53 5.74
C ALA A 210 6.97 -10.49 5.59
N PHE A 211 8.17 -9.92 5.61
CA PHE A 211 9.39 -10.70 5.57
C PHE A 211 9.60 -11.45 6.89
N SER A 212 10.07 -12.69 6.81
CA SER A 212 10.33 -13.54 7.98
C SER A 212 11.46 -13.00 8.86
N GLU A 213 12.44 -12.32 8.26
CA GLU A 213 13.60 -11.72 8.94
C GLU A 213 13.28 -10.36 9.60
N ASP A 214 12.30 -9.61 9.06
CA ASP A 214 11.90 -8.31 9.58
C ASP A 214 10.40 -8.06 9.33
N ALA A 215 9.62 -8.06 10.41
CA ALA A 215 8.18 -7.85 10.37
C ALA A 215 7.78 -6.42 9.95
N VAL A 216 8.72 -5.47 9.92
CA VAL A 216 8.49 -4.10 9.42
C VAL A 216 8.58 -4.04 7.91
N MET A 217 9.43 -4.87 7.30
CA MET A 217 9.49 -4.96 5.85
C MET A 217 8.25 -5.72 5.34
N SER A 218 7.69 -5.25 4.24
CA SER A 218 6.59 -5.92 3.55
C SER A 218 6.70 -5.76 2.05
N ALA A 219 6.20 -6.75 1.32
CA ALA A 219 6.08 -6.72 -0.12
C ALA A 219 4.66 -7.09 -0.55
N ASP A 220 4.32 -6.74 -1.78
CA ASP A 220 3.02 -7.03 -2.37
C ASP A 220 3.13 -8.16 -3.40
N ILE A 221 2.18 -9.09 -3.35
CA ILE A 221 2.06 -10.22 -4.28
C ILE A 221 0.68 -10.21 -4.94
N CYS A 222 0.64 -10.32 -6.27
CA CYS A 222 -0.57 -10.48 -7.06
C CYS A 222 -0.39 -11.56 -8.13
N ALA A 223 -1.16 -12.65 -8.00
CA ALA A 223 -1.24 -13.73 -8.98
C ALA A 223 -2.55 -13.60 -9.75
N LYS A 224 -2.59 -12.67 -10.71
CA LYS A 224 -3.81 -12.37 -11.49
C LYS A 224 -4.16 -13.52 -12.44
N ASP A 225 -3.12 -14.06 -13.08
CA ASP A 225 -3.10 -15.26 -13.90
C ASP A 225 -1.67 -15.83 -13.91
N PRO A 226 -1.44 -17.08 -14.38
CA PRO A 226 -0.11 -17.68 -14.39
C PRO A 226 0.95 -16.93 -15.22
N GLU A 227 0.53 -16.03 -16.12
CA GLU A 227 1.41 -15.28 -17.02
C GLU A 227 1.69 -13.86 -16.49
N ASN A 228 0.87 -13.35 -15.57
CA ASN A 228 0.93 -12.02 -14.99
C ASN A 228 0.95 -12.11 -13.47
N ILE A 229 2.14 -12.42 -12.95
CA ILE A 229 2.44 -12.48 -11.52
C ILE A 229 3.31 -11.29 -11.16
N ILE A 230 2.85 -10.50 -10.19
CA ILE A 230 3.65 -9.48 -9.52
C ILE A 230 4.07 -10.09 -8.19
N ASP A 231 5.37 -10.32 -8.00
CA ASP A 231 5.89 -10.89 -6.75
C ASP A 231 7.02 -10.02 -6.20
N GLY A 232 6.63 -8.98 -5.44
CA GLY A 232 7.60 -8.11 -4.79
C GLY A 232 8.46 -8.82 -3.74
N TYR A 233 7.99 -9.94 -3.19
CA TYR A 233 8.74 -10.70 -2.19
C TYR A 233 9.90 -11.43 -2.85
N ASN A 234 9.62 -12.18 -3.92
CA ASN A 234 10.66 -12.83 -4.69
C ASN A 234 11.64 -11.83 -5.29
N ASN A 235 11.14 -10.75 -5.91
CA ASN A 235 11.98 -9.72 -6.52
C ASN A 235 12.96 -9.11 -5.49
N PHE A 236 12.53 -8.91 -4.25
CA PHE A 236 13.41 -8.43 -3.18
C PHE A 236 14.54 -9.41 -2.88
N TYR A 237 14.25 -10.70 -2.72
CA TYR A 237 15.28 -11.71 -2.43
C TYR A 237 16.20 -11.94 -3.62
N GLU A 238 15.68 -11.91 -4.84
CA GLU A 238 16.49 -11.92 -6.06
C GLU A 238 17.47 -10.75 -6.06
N HIS A 239 16.98 -9.53 -5.85
CA HIS A 239 17.84 -8.35 -5.82
C HIS A 239 18.90 -8.41 -4.70
N LYS A 240 18.52 -8.86 -3.50
CA LYS A 240 19.43 -9.08 -2.37
C LYS A 240 20.50 -10.12 -2.72
N TYR A 241 20.12 -11.22 -3.36
CA TYR A 241 21.05 -12.29 -3.74
C TYR A 241 22.00 -11.85 -4.86
N LEU A 242 21.50 -11.16 -5.89
CA LEU A 242 22.32 -10.61 -6.98
C LEU A 242 23.34 -9.59 -6.44
N THR A 243 22.92 -8.70 -5.54
CA THR A 243 23.81 -7.74 -4.89
C THR A 243 24.91 -8.44 -4.10
N ALA A 244 24.56 -9.50 -3.35
CA ALA A 244 25.56 -10.29 -2.62
C ALA A 244 26.56 -10.98 -3.57
N ARG A 245 26.10 -11.52 -4.70
CA ARG A 245 26.97 -12.14 -5.72
C ARG A 245 27.87 -11.13 -6.41
N SER A 246 27.34 -9.96 -6.74
CA SER A 246 28.11 -8.82 -7.25
C SER A 246 29.24 -8.43 -6.29
N ASN A 247 28.95 -8.27 -5.00
CA ASN A 247 29.97 -7.98 -3.99
C ASN A 247 31.06 -9.06 -3.89
N ILE A 248 30.70 -10.35 -4.01
CA ILE A 248 31.66 -11.45 -4.03
C ILE A 248 32.60 -11.32 -5.24
N LEU A 249 32.04 -11.06 -6.42
CA LEU A 249 32.82 -10.88 -7.65
C LEU A 249 33.77 -9.68 -7.54
N THR A 250 33.29 -8.55 -7.02
CA THR A 250 34.14 -7.39 -6.74
C THR A 250 35.29 -7.74 -5.80
N SER A 251 35.02 -8.41 -4.68
CA SER A 251 36.06 -8.80 -3.73
C SER A 251 37.07 -9.78 -4.31
N LEU A 252 36.66 -10.67 -5.23
CA LEU A 252 37.59 -11.55 -5.94
C LEU A 252 38.57 -10.74 -6.79
N PHE A 253 38.08 -9.75 -7.54
CA PHE A 253 38.94 -8.88 -8.34
C PHE A 253 39.89 -8.05 -7.47
N GLU A 254 39.39 -7.44 -6.40
CA GLU A 254 40.21 -6.62 -5.49
C GLU A 254 41.33 -7.42 -4.79
N LEU A 255 41.10 -8.72 -4.54
CA LEU A 255 42.09 -9.57 -3.87
C LEU A 255 43.23 -9.99 -4.81
N GLU A 256 42.90 -10.37 -6.03
CA GLU A 256 43.85 -10.99 -6.97
C GLU A 256 44.50 -9.98 -7.93
N LEU A 257 43.86 -8.82 -8.16
CA LEU A 257 44.31 -7.82 -9.13
C LEU A 257 44.74 -6.53 -8.41
N PRO A 258 46.03 -6.15 -8.44
CA PRO A 258 46.53 -4.97 -7.72
C PRO A 258 45.91 -3.65 -8.20
N ASP A 259 45.84 -2.68 -7.27
CA ASP A 259 45.18 -1.34 -7.25
C ASP A 259 45.11 -0.49 -8.54
N GLU A 260 45.80 -0.85 -9.62
CA GLU A 260 45.80 -0.11 -10.89
C GLU A 260 44.59 -0.42 -11.78
N THR A 261 43.78 -1.41 -11.41
CA THR A 261 42.59 -1.76 -12.19
C THR A 261 41.31 -1.56 -11.39
N ARG A 262 40.73 -0.37 -11.54
CA ARG A 262 39.36 -0.12 -11.08
C ARG A 262 38.40 -0.78 -12.06
N VAL A 263 37.86 -1.93 -11.67
CA VAL A 263 36.58 -2.39 -12.21
C VAL A 263 35.50 -1.61 -11.52
N VAL A 264 34.64 -1.00 -12.32
CA VAL A 264 33.59 -0.14 -11.81
C VAL A 264 32.32 -0.51 -12.54
N ARG A 265 31.27 -0.57 -11.73
CA ARG A 265 29.92 -0.94 -12.08
C ARG A 265 29.76 -2.37 -12.58
N ILE A 266 29.41 -3.22 -11.62
CA ILE A 266 28.69 -4.44 -11.91
C ILE A 266 27.22 -4.08 -12.11
N ASN A 267 26.80 -3.98 -13.38
CA ASN A 267 25.38 -3.87 -13.69
C ASN A 267 24.78 -5.29 -13.81
N ILE A 268 23.55 -5.43 -13.32
CA ILE A 268 22.83 -6.69 -13.33
C ILE A 268 21.63 -6.50 -14.25
N ASP A 269 21.55 -7.28 -15.32
CA ASP A 269 20.34 -7.32 -16.16
C ASP A 269 19.23 -8.03 -15.38
N ASP A 270 18.44 -7.25 -14.65
CA ASP A 270 17.31 -7.71 -13.84
C ASP A 270 16.06 -8.03 -14.69
N THR A 271 16.09 -7.72 -15.99
CA THR A 271 14.94 -7.88 -16.89
C THR A 271 14.63 -9.33 -17.26
N LYS A 272 15.57 -10.25 -17.02
CA LYS A 272 15.45 -11.68 -17.36
C LYS A 272 15.26 -12.60 -16.18
N ILE A 273 15.10 -12.06 -14.96
CA ILE A 273 15.11 -12.87 -13.76
C ILE A 273 13.72 -13.48 -13.54
N THR A 274 13.67 -14.82 -13.47
CA THR A 274 12.47 -15.62 -13.73
C THR A 274 11.75 -16.15 -12.50
N GLY A 275 12.07 -15.71 -11.28
CA GLY A 275 11.43 -16.24 -10.07
C GLY A 275 12.21 -17.33 -9.33
N ALA A 276 13.50 -17.52 -9.65
CA ALA A 276 14.26 -18.71 -9.29
C ALA A 276 15.01 -18.61 -7.94
N ALA A 277 15.24 -17.41 -7.38
CA ALA A 277 16.13 -17.25 -6.20
C ALA A 277 15.75 -18.11 -5.00
N LEU A 278 14.45 -18.32 -4.78
CA LEU A 278 13.96 -19.02 -3.59
C LEU A 278 13.82 -20.53 -3.79
N LYS A 279 13.80 -21.03 -5.04
CA LYS A 279 13.61 -22.45 -5.35
C LYS A 279 14.90 -23.18 -5.68
N ASP A 280 15.82 -22.53 -6.41
CA ASP A 280 17.09 -23.11 -6.81
C ASP A 280 18.16 -22.00 -6.97
N PRO A 281 18.85 -21.64 -5.87
CA PRO A 281 19.90 -20.61 -5.90
C PRO A 281 21.05 -20.94 -6.85
N ASP A 282 21.30 -22.22 -7.12
CA ASP A 282 22.37 -22.67 -8.02
C ASP A 282 21.96 -22.49 -9.48
N ALA A 283 20.70 -22.83 -9.83
CA ALA A 283 20.15 -22.52 -11.15
C ALA A 283 20.15 -21.01 -11.42
N LEU A 284 19.79 -20.20 -10.43
CA LEU A 284 19.83 -18.75 -10.57
C LEU A 284 21.23 -18.24 -10.91
N CYS A 285 22.29 -18.80 -10.30
CA CYS A 285 23.67 -18.40 -10.61
C CYS A 285 23.99 -18.52 -12.11
N THR A 286 23.47 -19.56 -12.78
CA THR A 286 23.66 -19.78 -14.22
C THR A 286 22.78 -18.91 -15.12
N GLU A 287 21.85 -18.14 -14.56
CA GLU A 287 21.03 -17.17 -15.29
C GLU A 287 21.52 -15.72 -15.07
N MET A 288 22.42 -15.49 -14.11
CA MET A 288 22.91 -14.15 -13.78
C MET A 288 23.73 -13.55 -14.90
N VAL A 289 23.44 -12.28 -15.20
CA VAL A 289 24.23 -11.45 -16.11
C VAL A 289 24.97 -10.41 -15.29
N PHE A 290 26.28 -10.32 -15.52
CA PHE A 290 27.15 -9.32 -14.92
C PHE A 290 27.81 -8.49 -16.01
N ASP A 291 27.82 -7.18 -15.83
CA ASP A 291 28.59 -6.28 -16.68
C ASP A 291 29.83 -5.80 -15.93
N VAL A 292 30.98 -5.73 -16.57
CA VAL A 292 32.25 -5.34 -15.96
C VAL A 292 32.89 -4.27 -16.84
N ALA A 293 32.97 -3.03 -16.34
CA ALA A 293 33.63 -1.96 -17.07
C ALA A 293 35.03 -1.66 -16.52
N PHE A 294 35.99 -1.49 -17.43
CA PHE A 294 37.35 -1.10 -17.14
C PHE A 294 37.53 0.42 -17.19
N TYR A 295 38.16 0.98 -16.16
CA TYR A 295 38.50 2.41 -16.08
C TYR A 295 39.92 2.69 -16.57
N SER A 296 40.74 1.69 -16.84
CA SER A 296 42.00 1.90 -17.53
C SER A 296 41.74 2.24 -19.01
N GLN A 297 42.47 3.20 -19.57
CA GLN A 297 42.48 3.43 -21.02
C GLN A 297 43.07 2.18 -21.72
N LEU A 298 42.29 1.58 -22.62
CA LEU A 298 42.68 0.38 -23.38
C LEU A 298 42.74 0.77 -24.85
N ASN A 299 43.96 1.06 -25.33
CA ASN A 299 44.18 1.73 -26.62
C ASN A 299 44.12 0.78 -27.81
N THR A 300 44.16 -0.53 -27.59
CA THR A 300 44.09 -1.54 -28.65
C THR A 300 43.14 -2.66 -28.29
N LYS A 301 42.65 -3.37 -29.31
CA LYS A 301 41.83 -4.58 -29.13
C LYS A 301 42.61 -5.64 -28.36
N GLU A 302 43.91 -5.75 -28.62
CA GLU A 302 44.82 -6.68 -27.95
C GLU A 302 44.97 -6.36 -26.46
N ASP A 303 45.09 -5.08 -26.09
CA ASP A 303 45.17 -4.65 -24.68
C ASP A 303 43.85 -4.94 -23.96
N PHE A 304 42.71 -4.65 -24.59
CA PHE A 304 41.39 -4.95 -24.05
C PHE A 304 41.20 -6.46 -23.85
N LEU A 305 41.56 -7.27 -24.84
CA LEU A 305 41.47 -8.72 -24.77
C LEU A 305 42.40 -9.31 -23.69
N ALA A 306 43.63 -8.82 -23.58
CA ALA A 306 44.56 -9.24 -22.53
C ALA A 306 43.99 -8.95 -21.14
N LYS A 307 43.38 -7.77 -20.97
CA LYS A 307 42.72 -7.37 -19.72
C LYS A 307 41.50 -8.23 -19.41
N CYS A 308 40.67 -8.47 -20.41
CA CYS A 308 39.53 -9.37 -20.32
C CYS A 308 39.95 -10.78 -19.85
N ARG A 309 41.04 -11.32 -20.41
CA ARG A 309 41.56 -12.64 -20.03
C ARG A 309 42.04 -12.67 -18.59
N GLU A 310 42.78 -11.65 -18.14
CA GLU A 310 43.24 -11.54 -16.75
C GLU A 310 42.07 -11.60 -15.75
N TYR A 311 41.01 -10.82 -16.00
CA TYR A 311 39.82 -10.84 -15.17
C TYR A 311 39.07 -12.15 -15.26
N TYR A 312 38.99 -12.72 -16.46
CA TYR A 312 38.32 -13.98 -16.70
C TYR A 312 39.00 -15.14 -15.97
N ASP A 313 40.32 -15.18 -15.96
CA ASP A 313 41.11 -16.19 -15.25
C ASP A 313 40.84 -16.12 -13.73
N VAL A 314 40.73 -14.92 -13.14
CA VAL A 314 40.36 -14.75 -11.72
C VAL A 314 38.96 -15.32 -11.41
N ILE A 315 37.99 -15.15 -12.32
CA ILE A 315 36.64 -15.72 -12.17
C ILE A 315 36.70 -17.25 -12.16
N LEU A 316 37.46 -17.83 -13.08
CA LEU A 316 37.62 -19.27 -13.21
C LEU A 316 38.35 -19.86 -12.00
N ASP A 317 39.47 -19.27 -11.59
CA ASP A 317 40.27 -19.71 -10.45
C ASP A 317 39.50 -19.56 -9.12
N GLY A 318 38.68 -18.51 -9.00
CA GLY A 318 37.77 -18.31 -7.88
C GLY A 318 36.55 -19.25 -7.87
N GLY A 319 36.34 -20.04 -8.94
CA GLY A 319 35.19 -20.94 -9.07
C GLY A 319 33.85 -20.21 -9.13
N PHE A 320 33.83 -18.97 -9.63
CA PHE A 320 32.62 -18.16 -9.63
C PHE A 320 31.69 -18.55 -10.79
N VAL A 321 30.48 -18.98 -10.46
CA VAL A 321 29.45 -19.36 -11.44
C VAL A 321 28.61 -18.15 -11.84
N TYR A 322 28.39 -18.00 -13.14
CA TYR A 322 27.58 -16.93 -13.75
C TYR A 322 26.79 -17.52 -14.93
N GLY A 323 25.85 -16.76 -15.50
CA GLY A 323 25.20 -17.11 -16.77
C GLY A 323 25.88 -16.43 -17.95
N LYS A 324 26.04 -15.11 -17.82
CA LYS A 324 26.74 -14.25 -18.79
C LYS A 324 27.59 -13.22 -18.05
N ILE A 325 28.78 -12.96 -18.55
CA ILE A 325 29.55 -11.79 -18.15
C ILE A 325 29.95 -10.98 -19.38
N SER A 326 29.73 -9.68 -19.34
CA SER A 326 30.06 -8.76 -20.43
C SER A 326 31.13 -7.79 -19.94
N PHE A 327 32.29 -7.77 -20.59
CA PHE A 327 33.37 -6.84 -20.31
C PHE A 327 33.30 -5.67 -21.27
N TYR A 328 33.60 -4.48 -20.74
CA TYR A 328 33.50 -3.21 -21.44
C TYR A 328 34.75 -2.36 -21.18
N GLY A 329 35.30 -1.72 -22.20
CA GLY A 329 36.43 -0.82 -22.05
C GLY A 329 36.90 -0.23 -23.38
N GLY A 330 37.84 0.71 -23.31
CA GLY A 330 38.37 1.40 -24.49
C GLY A 330 38.73 2.85 -24.20
N PHE A 331 38.67 3.68 -25.23
CA PHE A 331 38.93 5.12 -25.20
C PHE A 331 37.83 5.81 -26.03
N ALA A 332 36.96 6.61 -25.39
CA ALA A 332 35.67 7.02 -25.99
C ALA A 332 35.80 7.80 -27.29
N ASP A 333 36.91 8.51 -27.48
CA ASP A 333 37.14 9.33 -28.67
C ASP A 333 37.67 8.53 -29.87
N ASP A 334 37.99 7.24 -29.71
CA ASP A 334 38.62 6.43 -30.79
C ASP A 334 38.02 5.01 -30.89
N PHE A 335 38.01 4.21 -29.80
CA PHE A 335 37.53 2.82 -29.84
C PHE A 335 36.88 2.39 -28.52
N LEU A 336 35.74 1.71 -28.58
CA LEU A 336 35.12 1.04 -27.44
C LEU A 336 34.89 -0.44 -27.79
N PHE A 337 35.28 -1.34 -26.90
CA PHE A 337 35.26 -2.79 -27.11
C PHE A 337 34.40 -3.51 -26.08
N GLU A 338 33.60 -4.46 -26.55
CA GLU A 338 32.77 -5.35 -25.74
C GLU A 338 33.22 -6.80 -25.92
N MET A 339 33.33 -7.55 -24.82
CA MET A 339 33.48 -9.00 -24.85
C MET A 339 32.43 -9.64 -23.96
N THR A 340 31.55 -10.45 -24.54
CA THR A 340 30.57 -11.23 -23.80
C THR A 340 31.04 -12.68 -23.70
N VAL A 341 31.05 -13.25 -22.50
CA VAL A 341 31.28 -14.67 -22.25
C VAL A 341 30.04 -15.29 -21.62
N GLU A 342 29.54 -16.37 -22.20
CA GLU A 342 28.48 -17.20 -21.60
C GLU A 342 29.12 -18.40 -20.90
N TYR A 343 28.57 -18.77 -19.74
CA TYR A 343 29.06 -19.91 -18.98
C TYR A 343 28.92 -21.21 -19.77
N GLY A 344 29.98 -22.01 -19.81
CA GLY A 344 30.07 -23.25 -20.59
C GLY A 344 30.28 -23.05 -22.10
N LYS A 345 30.48 -21.82 -22.57
CA LYS A 345 30.76 -21.48 -23.98
C LYS A 345 32.08 -20.73 -24.14
N GLU A 346 33.13 -21.20 -23.46
CA GLU A 346 34.44 -20.54 -23.38
C GLU A 346 35.32 -20.72 -24.63
N ASN A 347 34.76 -21.19 -25.75
CA ASN A 347 35.55 -21.49 -26.93
C ASN A 347 35.95 -20.20 -27.66
N ASP A 348 37.25 -19.89 -27.64
CA ASP A 348 37.91 -18.83 -28.41
C ASP A 348 37.43 -17.40 -28.04
N LEU A 349 37.90 -16.90 -26.88
CA LEU A 349 37.61 -15.55 -26.37
C LEU A 349 37.91 -14.44 -27.41
N ASP A 350 38.86 -14.67 -28.31
CA ASP A 350 39.30 -13.67 -29.30
C ASP A 350 38.21 -13.38 -30.33
N ALA A 351 37.40 -14.40 -30.64
CA ALA A 351 36.26 -14.30 -31.53
C ALA A 351 35.04 -13.60 -30.88
N LEU A 352 35.07 -13.41 -29.55
CA LEU A 352 33.97 -12.81 -28.79
C LEU A 352 34.09 -11.29 -28.66
N VAL A 353 35.27 -10.72 -28.92
CA VAL A 353 35.50 -9.27 -28.84
C VAL A 353 34.92 -8.56 -30.07
N LYS A 354 34.02 -7.61 -29.81
CA LYS A 354 33.32 -6.80 -30.80
C LYS A 354 33.50 -5.31 -30.52
N ASP A 355 33.37 -4.49 -31.54
CA ASP A 355 33.27 -3.04 -31.38
C ASP A 355 31.91 -2.68 -30.75
N PHE A 356 31.88 -1.66 -29.91
CA PHE A 356 30.66 -1.14 -29.30
C PHE A 356 29.61 -0.75 -30.34
N THR A 357 28.35 -0.99 -29.98
CA THR A 357 27.21 -0.46 -30.74
C THR A 357 26.69 0.82 -30.08
N ALA A 358 26.01 1.68 -30.85
CA ALA A 358 25.36 2.88 -30.31
C ALA A 358 24.34 2.57 -29.19
N GLU A 359 23.68 1.41 -29.27
CA GLU A 359 22.74 0.91 -28.24
C GLU A 359 23.46 0.57 -26.92
N THR A 360 24.70 0.07 -26.98
CA THR A 360 25.52 -0.22 -25.80
C THR A 360 25.91 1.08 -25.09
N PHE A 361 26.19 2.16 -25.82
CA PHE A 361 26.57 3.46 -25.27
C PHE A 361 25.40 4.14 -24.53
N GLU A 362 24.18 4.07 -25.06
CA GLU A 362 22.98 4.64 -24.42
C GLU A 362 22.69 4.02 -23.04
N ARG A 363 23.03 2.74 -22.79
CA ARG A 363 22.84 2.09 -21.48
C ARG A 363 23.72 2.66 -20.37
N TYR A 364 24.85 3.26 -20.72
CA TYR A 364 25.82 3.80 -19.77
C TYR A 364 25.83 5.34 -19.73
N TYR A 365 25.01 5.99 -20.56
CA TYR A 365 24.93 7.44 -20.66
C TYR A 365 24.45 8.12 -19.36
N ASP A 366 23.63 7.43 -18.56
CA ASP A 366 23.12 7.93 -17.27
C ASP A 366 24.11 7.73 -16.10
N ASP A 367 25.30 7.18 -16.37
CA ASP A 367 26.37 7.04 -15.38
C ASP A 367 27.38 8.16 -15.56
N GLU A 368 27.14 9.29 -14.88
CA GLU A 368 27.99 10.48 -15.00
C GLU A 368 29.47 10.14 -14.75
N ASP A 369 29.80 9.25 -13.81
CA ASP A 369 31.19 8.88 -13.50
C ASP A 369 31.86 8.09 -14.63
N LEU A 370 31.12 7.18 -15.28
CA LEU A 370 31.64 6.31 -16.34
C LEU A 370 31.67 7.06 -17.69
N TYR A 371 30.65 7.87 -17.96
CA TYR A 371 30.60 8.79 -19.07
C TYR A 371 31.71 9.83 -18.97
N ASP A 372 31.87 10.53 -17.84
CA ASP A 372 32.91 11.55 -17.66
C ASP A 372 34.31 10.94 -17.76
N HIS A 373 34.52 9.74 -17.21
CA HIS A 373 35.81 9.07 -17.28
C HIS A 373 36.20 8.63 -18.69
N TRP A 374 35.22 8.16 -19.47
CA TRP A 374 35.42 7.79 -20.86
C TRP A 374 35.50 9.01 -21.80
N SER A 375 34.75 10.09 -21.51
CA SER A 375 34.64 11.28 -22.38
C SER A 375 35.59 12.44 -22.02
N TYR A 376 36.17 12.47 -20.81
CA TYR A 376 37.04 13.54 -20.35
C TYR A 376 38.14 13.03 -19.41
N ASN A 377 39.30 12.67 -19.96
CA ASN A 377 40.58 12.74 -19.25
C ASN A 377 41.72 12.95 -20.25
N ASP A 378 42.20 14.20 -20.32
CA ASP A 378 43.43 14.65 -21.02
C ASP A 378 44.71 14.02 -20.44
#